data_AF-A0A7W8YEL0-F1
#
_entry.id   AF-A0A7W8YEL0-F1
#
_cell.length_a   1.000
_cell.length_b   1.000
_cell.length_c   1.000
_cell.angle_alpha   90.00
_cell.angle_beta   90.00
_cell.angle_gamma   90.00
#
_symmetry.space_group_name_H-M   'P 1'
#
loop_
_entity.id
_entity.type
_entity.pdbx_description
1 polymer ?
#
loop_
_entity_poly.entity_id
_entity_poly.type
_entity_poly.pdbx_seq_one_letter_code
_entity_poly.pdbx_strand_id
1 'polypeptide(L)'
;MASTSCPPYVKHDPGGDYTNAQDRTGLTVVEQFHFNQGVEKLVKGMTGSLGNDISYTLEHFPNHHRALSAMARLGLRDKSVQPVGARYTINCYFERAIAYAPADATARSVFGSYLLATGQQDAALEQLREAGRLAPGQATIQYNLGLMYMKKKDYAQALAYAHKAYALGFPLPGLKNQLKKAGKWQEPPPPPVAENAPDLPSGE
;
A
#
# COMPACT_ATOMS: atom_id res chain seq x y z
N MET A 1 -5.02 -31.29 1.50
CA MET A 1 -4.94 -29.81 1.53
C MET A 1 -3.47 -29.45 1.52
N ALA A 2 -2.91 -29.09 0.36
CA ALA A 2 -1.51 -28.70 0.30
C ALA A 2 -1.42 -27.25 0.79
N SER A 3 -0.82 -27.05 1.96
CA SER A 3 -0.25 -25.76 2.32
C SER A 3 0.81 -25.47 1.26
N THR A 4 0.49 -24.62 0.29
CA THR A 4 1.45 -24.21 -0.74
C THR A 4 2.46 -23.31 -0.04
N SER A 5 3.52 -23.92 0.50
CA SER A 5 4.56 -23.20 1.23
C SER A 5 5.13 -22.11 0.34
N CYS A 6 5.00 -20.85 0.74
CA CYS A 6 5.68 -19.75 0.08
C CYS A 6 7.19 -19.92 0.29
N PRO A 7 7.98 -20.25 -0.75
CA PRO A 7 9.39 -20.53 -0.55
C PRO A 7 10.13 -19.23 -0.18
N PRO A 8 11.26 -19.33 0.55
CA PRO A 8 12.11 -18.18 0.84
C PRO A 8 12.48 -17.40 -0.43
N TYR A 9 12.67 -16.09 -0.27
CA TYR A 9 13.21 -15.27 -1.35
C TYR A 9 14.65 -15.67 -1.66
N VAL A 10 14.96 -15.75 -2.95
CA VAL A 10 16.32 -15.94 -3.46
C VAL A 10 16.64 -14.70 -4.27
N LYS A 11 17.79 -14.06 -4.00
CA LYS A 11 18.20 -12.86 -4.72
C LYS A 11 18.53 -13.19 -6.18
N HIS A 12 18.03 -12.37 -7.09
CA HIS A 12 18.30 -12.43 -8.54
C HIS A 12 19.04 -11.18 -9.01
N ASP A 13 19.74 -11.26 -10.15
CA ASP A 13 20.43 -10.15 -10.81
C ASP A 13 19.95 -10.04 -12.27
N PRO A 14 19.49 -8.87 -12.76
CA PRO A 14 19.32 -7.61 -12.03
C PRO A 14 18.19 -7.70 -10.99
N GLY A 15 18.42 -7.28 -9.76
CA GLY A 15 17.40 -7.31 -8.70
C GLY A 15 17.88 -6.64 -7.41
N GLY A 16 16.93 -6.27 -6.55
CA GLY A 16 17.25 -5.49 -5.35
C GLY A 16 16.04 -4.91 -4.65
N ASP A 17 16.29 -3.83 -3.91
CA ASP A 17 15.30 -3.11 -3.13
C ASP A 17 14.73 -1.96 -3.97
N TYR A 18 13.42 -1.99 -4.17
CA TYR A 18 12.68 -0.98 -4.96
C TYR A 18 12.87 0.45 -4.43
N THR A 19 13.14 0.60 -3.14
CA THR A 19 13.32 1.90 -2.47
C THR A 19 14.78 2.36 -2.42
N ASN A 20 15.71 1.49 -2.82
CA ASN A 20 17.13 1.76 -2.76
C ASN A 20 17.64 2.45 -4.03
N ALA A 21 18.33 3.59 -3.85
CA ALA A 21 18.92 4.34 -4.96
C ALA A 21 20.03 3.57 -5.70
N GLN A 22 20.73 2.65 -5.04
CA GLN A 22 21.80 1.85 -5.65
C GLN A 22 21.25 0.80 -6.63
N ASP A 23 20.01 0.36 -6.46
CA ASP A 23 19.42 -0.70 -7.30
C ASP A 23 18.68 -0.13 -8.53
N ARG A 24 18.72 1.20 -8.74
CA ARG A 24 18.00 1.91 -9.82
C ARG A 24 18.34 1.41 -11.22
N THR A 25 19.60 1.06 -11.49
CA THR A 25 20.00 0.56 -12.81
C THR A 25 19.31 -0.78 -13.10
N GLY A 26 19.33 -1.71 -12.16
CA GLY A 26 18.62 -2.99 -12.28
C GLY A 26 17.11 -2.80 -12.37
N LEU A 27 16.56 -1.89 -11.56
CA LEU A 27 15.13 -1.56 -11.57
C LEU A 27 14.69 -1.04 -12.94
N THR A 28 15.49 -0.15 -13.54
CA THR A 28 15.20 0.40 -14.88
C THR A 28 15.13 -0.70 -15.93
N VAL A 29 16.06 -1.67 -15.89
CA VAL A 29 16.05 -2.81 -16.81
C VAL A 29 14.78 -3.64 -16.61
N VAL A 30 14.46 -4.03 -15.37
CA VAL A 30 13.27 -4.84 -15.09
C VAL A 30 11.98 -4.13 -15.52
N GLU A 31 11.81 -2.85 -15.18
CA GLU A 31 10.62 -2.09 -15.57
C GLU A 31 10.52 -1.88 -17.08
N GLN A 32 11.65 -1.66 -17.76
CA GLN A 32 11.69 -1.48 -19.21
C GLN A 32 11.21 -2.71 -19.98
N PHE A 33 11.46 -3.92 -19.48
CA PHE A 33 11.12 -5.15 -20.19
C PHE A 33 9.87 -5.86 -19.65
N HIS A 34 9.49 -5.63 -18.38
CA HIS A 34 8.40 -6.36 -17.73
C HIS A 34 7.40 -5.50 -16.94
N PHE A 35 7.60 -4.18 -16.81
CA PHE A 35 6.68 -3.37 -16.00
C PHE A 35 6.40 -1.97 -16.57
N ASN A 36 6.01 -1.92 -17.85
CA ASN A 36 5.55 -0.68 -18.45
C ASN A 36 4.16 -0.25 -17.94
N GLN A 37 3.71 0.92 -18.40
CA GLN A 37 2.39 1.46 -18.02
C GLN A 37 1.22 0.55 -18.41
N GLY A 38 1.34 -0.24 -19.48
CA GLY A 38 0.32 -1.19 -19.92
C GLY A 38 0.14 -2.34 -18.93
N VAL A 39 1.26 -2.87 -18.40
CA VAL A 39 1.26 -3.89 -17.35
C VAL A 39 0.70 -3.30 -16.05
N GLU A 40 1.18 -2.13 -15.64
CA GLU A 40 0.72 -1.48 -14.41
C GLU A 40 -0.79 -1.16 -14.42
N LYS A 41 -1.33 -0.74 -15.57
CA LYS A 41 -2.77 -0.47 -15.76
C LYS A 41 -3.57 -1.73 -16.09
N LEU A 42 -2.93 -2.90 -16.14
CA LEU A 42 -3.54 -4.20 -16.45
C LEU A 42 -4.23 -4.27 -17.82
N VAL A 43 -3.69 -3.55 -18.82
CA VAL A 43 -4.20 -3.49 -20.19
C VAL A 43 -3.70 -4.67 -21.01
N LYS A 44 -2.38 -4.89 -21.05
CA LYS A 44 -1.73 -5.97 -21.83
C LYS A 44 -0.35 -6.28 -21.24
N GLY A 45 0.04 -7.55 -21.26
CA GLY A 45 1.43 -7.97 -20.96
C GLY A 45 2.43 -7.53 -22.04
N MET A 46 3.70 -7.47 -21.67
CA MET A 46 4.84 -7.14 -22.51
C MET A 46 5.44 -8.39 -23.15
N THR A 47 5.80 -9.39 -22.34
CA THR A 47 6.45 -10.61 -22.84
C THR A 47 5.56 -11.85 -22.74
N GLY A 48 4.37 -11.71 -22.18
CA GLY A 48 3.41 -12.81 -22.03
C GLY A 48 2.10 -12.35 -21.43
N SER A 49 1.60 -13.11 -20.45
CA SER A 49 0.43 -12.66 -19.67
C SER A 49 0.80 -11.55 -18.69
N LEU A 50 -0.18 -10.77 -18.26
CA LEU A 50 0.01 -9.78 -17.20
C LEU A 50 0.62 -10.40 -15.93
N GLY A 51 0.17 -11.61 -15.56
CA GLY A 51 0.72 -12.29 -14.39
C GLY A 51 2.19 -12.67 -14.57
N ASN A 52 2.63 -13.05 -15.78
CA ASN A 52 4.04 -13.36 -16.04
C ASN A 52 4.94 -12.13 -15.87
N ASP A 53 4.56 -11.00 -16.46
CA ASP A 53 5.36 -9.77 -16.41
C ASP A 53 5.44 -9.20 -14.98
N ILE A 54 4.33 -9.22 -14.25
CA ILE A 54 4.31 -8.78 -12.85
C ILE A 54 5.07 -9.79 -11.97
N SER A 55 4.97 -11.11 -12.23
CA SER A 55 5.76 -12.14 -11.55
C SER A 55 7.24 -11.90 -11.69
N TYR A 56 7.72 -11.71 -12.93
CA TYR A 56 9.13 -11.44 -13.20
C TYR A 56 9.61 -10.22 -12.41
N THR A 57 8.82 -9.14 -12.42
CA THR A 57 9.14 -7.92 -11.68
C THR A 57 9.27 -8.18 -10.18
N LEU A 58 8.33 -8.91 -9.57
CA LEU A 58 8.33 -9.22 -8.14
C LEU A 58 9.36 -10.28 -7.72
N GLU A 59 9.86 -11.08 -8.66
CA GLU A 59 10.95 -12.01 -8.41
C GLU A 59 12.30 -11.29 -8.36
N HIS A 60 12.47 -10.19 -9.09
CA HIS A 60 13.70 -9.38 -9.04
C HIS A 60 13.65 -8.27 -7.98
N PHE A 61 12.47 -7.67 -7.79
CA PHE A 61 12.21 -6.61 -6.81
C PHE A 61 10.99 -6.96 -5.94
N PRO A 62 11.16 -7.75 -4.87
CA PRO A 62 10.03 -8.25 -4.06
C PRO A 62 9.17 -7.15 -3.47
N ASN A 63 9.78 -6.03 -3.05
CA ASN A 63 9.07 -4.87 -2.50
C ASN A 63 8.70 -3.84 -3.57
N HIS A 64 8.60 -4.21 -4.85
CA HIS A 64 8.19 -3.28 -5.90
C HIS A 64 6.72 -2.84 -5.71
N HIS A 65 6.51 -1.63 -5.18
CA HIS A 65 5.17 -1.17 -4.73
C HIS A 65 4.11 -1.22 -5.83
N ARG A 66 4.46 -0.70 -7.02
CA ARG A 66 3.56 -0.66 -8.18
C ARG A 66 3.20 -2.06 -8.68
N ALA A 67 4.17 -2.97 -8.75
CA ALA A 67 3.97 -4.36 -9.17
C ALA A 67 3.14 -5.16 -8.15
N LEU A 68 3.39 -4.99 -6.84
CA LEU A 68 2.55 -5.59 -5.79
C LEU A 68 1.10 -5.12 -5.89
N SER A 69 0.90 -3.82 -6.09
CA SER A 69 -0.43 -3.24 -6.31
C SER A 69 -1.08 -3.76 -7.59
N ALA A 70 -0.32 -3.91 -8.68
CA ALA A 70 -0.82 -4.48 -9.93
C ALA A 70 -1.22 -5.95 -9.77
N MET A 71 -0.40 -6.78 -9.11
CA MET A 71 -0.69 -8.20 -8.85
C MET A 71 -1.96 -8.36 -8.02
N ALA A 72 -2.11 -7.56 -6.95
CA ALA A 72 -3.31 -7.55 -6.12
C ALA A 72 -4.56 -7.15 -6.92
N ARG A 73 -4.49 -6.07 -7.71
CA ARG A 73 -5.60 -5.62 -8.57
C ARG A 73 -5.96 -6.65 -9.64
N LEU A 74 -4.96 -7.32 -10.21
CA LEU A 74 -5.14 -8.38 -11.20
C LEU A 74 -5.90 -9.56 -10.58
N GLY A 75 -5.47 -10.02 -9.40
CA GLY A 75 -6.17 -11.07 -8.66
C GLY A 75 -7.60 -10.73 -8.29
N LEU A 76 -7.86 -9.49 -7.84
CA LEU A 76 -9.21 -9.03 -7.54
C LEU A 76 -10.10 -8.97 -8.80
N ARG A 77 -9.57 -8.46 -9.92
CA ARG A 77 -10.28 -8.40 -11.21
C ARG A 77 -10.65 -9.79 -11.71
N ASP A 78 -9.69 -10.70 -11.67
CA ASP A 78 -9.82 -12.05 -12.22
C ASP A 78 -10.42 -13.04 -11.21
N LYS A 79 -10.68 -12.59 -9.97
CA LYS A 79 -11.13 -13.40 -8.82
C LYS A 79 -10.24 -14.61 -8.57
N SER A 80 -8.92 -14.43 -8.72
CA SER A 80 -7.92 -15.48 -8.54
C SER A 80 -6.93 -15.12 -7.44
N VAL A 81 -6.58 -16.12 -6.63
CA VAL A 81 -5.49 -16.03 -5.63
C VAL A 81 -4.10 -16.16 -6.26
N GLN A 82 -4.04 -16.63 -7.50
CA GLN A 82 -2.83 -16.76 -8.32
C GLN A 82 -3.20 -16.45 -9.79
N PRO A 83 -3.02 -15.21 -10.25
CA PRO A 83 -3.32 -14.84 -11.63
C PRO A 83 -2.59 -15.71 -12.65
N VAL A 84 -3.18 -15.87 -13.84
CA VAL A 84 -2.57 -16.64 -14.94
C VAL A 84 -1.16 -16.12 -15.21
N GLY A 85 -0.18 -17.03 -15.25
CA GLY A 85 1.23 -16.74 -15.47
C GLY A 85 2.00 -16.28 -14.22
N ALA A 86 1.32 -16.01 -13.10
CA ALA A 86 2.01 -15.71 -11.84
C ALA A 86 2.66 -16.98 -11.26
N ARG A 87 3.93 -16.89 -10.86
CA ARG A 87 4.67 -17.99 -10.24
C ARG A 87 4.15 -18.37 -8.85
N TYR A 88 3.78 -17.37 -8.06
CA TYR A 88 3.29 -17.54 -6.69
C TYR A 88 1.87 -16.98 -6.50
N THR A 89 1.25 -17.34 -5.38
CA THR A 89 0.01 -16.70 -4.93
C THR A 89 0.27 -15.23 -4.56
N ILE A 90 -0.79 -14.43 -4.56
CA ILE A 90 -0.71 -13.01 -4.19
C ILE A 90 -0.20 -12.83 -2.76
N ASN A 91 -0.69 -13.64 -1.81
CA ASN A 91 -0.18 -13.63 -0.43
C ASN A 91 1.32 -13.95 -0.37
N CYS A 92 1.79 -14.93 -1.15
CA CYS A 92 3.21 -15.27 -1.15
C CYS A 92 4.10 -14.14 -1.69
N TYR A 93 3.65 -13.36 -2.67
CA TYR A 93 4.40 -12.15 -3.07
C TYR A 93 4.50 -11.13 -1.94
N PHE A 94 3.43 -10.91 -1.16
CA PHE A 94 3.48 -10.01 -0.02
C PHE A 94 4.35 -10.54 1.13
N GLU A 95 4.26 -11.84 1.43
CA GLU A 95 5.14 -12.49 2.42
C GLU A 95 6.61 -12.34 2.04
N ARG A 96 6.95 -12.54 0.76
CA ARG A 96 8.31 -12.33 0.24
C ARG A 96 8.73 -10.87 0.29
N ALA A 97 7.85 -9.93 -0.05
CA ALA A 97 8.12 -8.50 0.06
C ALA A 97 8.46 -8.08 1.49
N ILE A 98 7.67 -8.56 2.47
CA ILE A 98 7.84 -8.26 3.89
C ILE A 98 9.07 -8.96 4.47
N ALA A 99 9.36 -10.19 4.06
CA ALA A 99 10.57 -10.88 4.45
C ALA A 99 11.84 -10.18 3.91
N TYR A 100 11.75 -9.64 2.69
CA TYR A 100 12.85 -8.92 2.05
C TYR A 100 13.08 -7.54 2.66
N ALA A 101 12.02 -6.74 2.82
CA ALA A 101 12.07 -5.39 3.37
C ALA A 101 11.04 -5.20 4.51
N PRO A 102 11.34 -5.66 5.74
CA PRO A 102 10.38 -5.66 6.85
C PRO A 102 9.88 -4.27 7.26
N ALA A 103 10.67 -3.23 7.01
CA ALA A 103 10.35 -1.83 7.33
C ALA A 103 9.67 -1.08 6.18
N ASP A 104 9.34 -1.74 5.07
CA ASP A 104 8.64 -1.11 3.96
C ASP A 104 7.15 -0.90 4.27
N ALA A 105 6.85 0.29 4.78
CA ALA A 105 5.50 0.69 5.15
C ALA A 105 4.53 0.68 3.94
N THR A 106 5.03 0.97 2.74
CA THR A 106 4.20 1.04 1.53
C THR A 106 3.82 -0.36 1.08
N ALA A 107 4.75 -1.32 1.04
CA ALA A 107 4.46 -2.71 0.73
C ALA A 107 3.43 -3.31 1.72
N ARG A 108 3.59 -3.04 3.02
CA ARG A 108 2.62 -3.45 4.06
C ARG A 108 1.25 -2.81 3.88
N SER A 109 1.19 -1.53 3.50
CA SER A 109 -0.06 -0.82 3.22
C SER A 109 -0.81 -1.44 2.04
N VAL A 110 -0.10 -1.75 0.95
CA VAL A 110 -0.69 -2.42 -0.22
C VAL A 110 -1.21 -3.81 0.15
N PHE A 111 -0.49 -4.56 0.98
CA PHE A 111 -0.97 -5.86 1.47
C PHE A 111 -2.25 -5.71 2.31
N GLY A 112 -2.25 -4.75 3.24
CA GLY A 112 -3.42 -4.40 4.05
C GLY A 112 -4.65 -4.06 3.20
N SER A 113 -4.48 -3.28 2.13
CA SER A 113 -5.56 -2.99 1.17
C SER A 113 -6.07 -4.25 0.46
N TYR A 114 -5.19 -5.13 0.03
CA TYR A 114 -5.57 -6.40 -0.61
C TYR A 114 -6.33 -7.33 0.35
N LEU A 115 -5.84 -7.47 1.58
CA LEU A 115 -6.50 -8.25 2.64
C LEU A 115 -7.88 -7.67 2.97
N LEU A 116 -8.01 -6.35 3.03
CA LEU A 116 -9.29 -5.68 3.24
C LEU A 116 -10.28 -5.99 2.11
N ALA A 117 -9.83 -5.92 0.86
CA ALA A 117 -10.64 -6.21 -0.33
C ALA A 117 -11.07 -7.68 -0.40
N THR A 118 -10.25 -8.61 0.09
CA THR A 118 -10.55 -10.05 0.14
C THR A 118 -11.25 -10.51 1.43
N GLY A 119 -11.58 -9.57 2.33
CA GLY A 119 -12.37 -9.87 3.54
C GLY A 119 -11.55 -10.34 4.75
N GLN A 120 -10.22 -10.41 4.66
CA GLN A 120 -9.32 -10.82 5.73
C GLN A 120 -9.05 -9.66 6.69
N GLN A 121 -10.08 -9.23 7.42
CA GLN A 121 -10.09 -7.97 8.18
C GLN A 121 -9.03 -7.88 9.28
N ASP A 122 -8.80 -8.96 10.03
CA ASP A 122 -7.86 -8.91 11.16
C ASP A 122 -6.40 -8.89 10.67
N ALA A 123 -6.07 -9.69 9.66
CA ALA A 123 -4.77 -9.62 8.99
C ALA A 123 -4.54 -8.26 8.33
N ALA A 124 -5.58 -7.67 7.71
CA ALA A 124 -5.49 -6.33 7.13
C ALA A 124 -5.15 -5.28 8.19
N LEU A 125 -5.81 -5.35 9.36
CA LEU A 125 -5.57 -4.42 10.46
C LEU A 125 -4.15 -4.55 11.01
N GLU A 126 -3.62 -5.77 11.13
CA GLU A 126 -2.23 -5.99 11.56
C GLU A 126 -1.23 -5.30 10.62
N GLN A 127 -1.34 -5.55 9.31
CA GLN A 127 -0.42 -4.96 8.33
C GLN A 127 -0.54 -3.44 8.25
N LEU A 128 -1.76 -2.90 8.30
CA LEU A 128 -1.98 -1.46 8.26
C LEU A 128 -1.52 -0.76 9.54
N ARG A 129 -1.65 -1.40 10.71
CA ARG A 129 -1.12 -0.86 11.97
C ARG A 129 0.40 -0.76 11.94
N GLU A 130 1.08 -1.81 11.46
CA GLU A 130 2.53 -1.78 11.35
C GLU A 130 3.00 -0.77 10.30
N ALA A 131 2.32 -0.67 9.15
CA ALA A 131 2.56 0.37 8.17
C ALA A 131 2.40 1.78 8.78
N GLY A 132 1.35 2.00 9.58
CA GLY A 132 1.10 3.26 10.28
C GLY A 132 2.15 3.60 11.34
N ARG A 133 2.70 2.58 12.01
CA ARG A 133 3.80 2.73 12.97
C ARG A 133 5.10 3.14 12.28
N LEU A 134 5.41 2.50 11.15
CA LEU A 134 6.61 2.76 10.36
C LEU A 134 6.57 4.12 9.65
N ALA A 135 5.40 4.54 9.19
CA ALA A 135 5.24 5.77 8.41
C ALA A 135 3.98 6.56 8.81
N PRO A 136 3.97 7.19 10.01
CA PRO A 136 2.81 7.92 10.51
C PRO A 136 2.42 9.12 9.63
N GLY A 137 3.38 9.71 8.90
CA GLY A 137 3.17 10.85 8.01
C GLY A 137 2.65 10.50 6.60
N GLN A 138 2.41 9.22 6.28
CA GLN A 138 1.89 8.85 4.96
C GLN A 138 0.36 8.90 4.90
N ALA A 139 -0.17 9.87 4.16
CA ALA A 139 -1.61 10.12 4.00
C ALA A 139 -2.40 8.87 3.58
N THR A 140 -1.89 8.11 2.60
CA THR A 140 -2.53 6.88 2.09
C THR A 140 -2.66 5.80 3.17
N ILE A 141 -1.67 5.67 4.06
CA ILE A 141 -1.70 4.68 5.14
C ILE A 141 -2.77 5.07 6.17
N GLN A 142 -2.81 6.35 6.56
CA GLN A 142 -3.86 6.85 7.46
C GLN A 142 -5.25 6.65 6.86
N TYR A 143 -5.40 6.89 5.55
CA TYR A 143 -6.66 6.67 4.84
C TYR A 143 -7.08 5.19 4.86
N ASN A 144 -6.15 4.26 4.57
CA ASN A 144 -6.42 2.83 4.59
C ASN A 144 -6.78 2.31 5.99
N LEU A 145 -6.12 2.81 7.04
CA LEU A 145 -6.52 2.55 8.44
C LEU A 145 -7.95 3.04 8.70
N GLY A 146 -8.29 4.24 8.24
CA GLY A 146 -9.65 4.78 8.35
C GLY A 146 -10.70 3.90 7.67
N LEU A 147 -10.44 3.43 6.44
CA LEU A 147 -11.31 2.49 5.73
C LEU A 147 -11.44 1.15 6.47
N MET A 148 -10.35 0.65 7.05
CA MET A 148 -10.35 -0.59 7.83
C MET A 148 -11.28 -0.45 9.06
N TYR A 149 -11.13 0.63 9.83
CA TYR A 149 -11.98 0.90 10.98
C TYR A 149 -13.44 1.17 10.58
N MET A 150 -13.69 1.83 9.44
CA MET A 150 -15.05 1.93 8.87
C MET A 150 -15.68 0.57 8.63
N LYS A 151 -14.93 -0.38 8.05
CA LYS A 151 -15.43 -1.73 7.79
C LYS A 151 -15.72 -2.51 9.07
N LYS A 152 -14.97 -2.24 10.16
CA LYS A 152 -15.25 -2.78 11.51
C LYS A 152 -16.39 -2.03 12.24
N LYS A 153 -16.95 -0.97 11.64
CA LYS A 153 -17.94 -0.07 12.25
C LYS A 153 -17.42 0.63 13.52
N ASP A 154 -16.10 0.69 13.70
CA ASP A 154 -15.47 1.53 14.71
C ASP A 154 -15.33 2.95 14.14
N TYR A 155 -16.43 3.67 14.21
CA TYR A 155 -16.54 4.99 13.61
C TYR A 155 -15.65 6.03 14.30
N ALA A 156 -15.31 5.83 15.58
CA ALA A 156 -14.45 6.74 16.32
C ALA A 156 -13.02 6.68 15.78
N GLN A 157 -12.45 5.47 15.64
CA GLN A 157 -11.14 5.31 15.03
C GLN A 157 -11.16 5.72 13.55
N ALA A 158 -12.20 5.34 12.81
CA ALA A 158 -12.34 5.72 11.41
C ALA A 158 -12.30 7.24 11.20
N LEU A 159 -13.02 8.00 12.03
CA LEU A 159 -13.01 9.46 11.99
C LEU A 159 -11.62 10.03 12.30
N ALA A 160 -10.96 9.54 13.35
CA ALA A 160 -9.63 9.99 13.73
C ALA A 160 -8.59 9.77 12.61
N TYR A 161 -8.60 8.58 11.99
CA TYR A 161 -7.72 8.29 10.86
C TYR A 161 -8.10 9.05 9.59
N ALA A 162 -9.39 9.32 9.36
CA ALA A 162 -9.83 10.17 8.26
C ALA A 162 -9.27 11.59 8.41
N HIS A 163 -9.39 12.19 9.59
CA HIS A 163 -8.83 13.53 9.87
C HIS A 163 -7.33 13.57 9.65
N LYS A 164 -6.58 12.57 10.15
CA LYS A 164 -5.14 12.47 9.90
C LYS A 164 -4.82 12.38 8.41
N ALA A 165 -5.53 11.52 7.67
CA ALA A 165 -5.32 11.36 6.24
C ALA A 165 -5.54 12.68 5.47
N TYR A 166 -6.61 13.40 5.78
CA TYR A 166 -6.95 14.66 5.12
C TYR A 166 -6.04 15.82 5.54
N ALA A 167 -5.59 15.86 6.80
CA ALA A 167 -4.58 16.81 7.25
C ALA A 167 -3.24 16.60 6.53
N LEU A 168 -2.91 15.35 6.17
CA LEU A 168 -1.74 14.99 5.36
C LEU A 168 -1.98 15.15 3.84
N GLY A 169 -3.09 15.75 3.43
CA GLY A 169 -3.38 16.05 2.02
C GLY A 169 -3.93 14.89 1.19
N PHE A 170 -4.50 13.85 1.82
CA PHE A 170 -5.13 12.76 1.05
C PHE A 170 -6.26 13.30 0.16
N PRO A 171 -6.26 13.02 -1.16
CA PRO A 171 -7.11 13.77 -2.09
C PRO A 171 -8.55 13.23 -2.19
N LEU A 172 -8.80 11.97 -1.84
CA LEU A 172 -10.10 11.34 -2.13
C LEU A 172 -11.11 11.50 -0.98
N PRO A 173 -12.32 12.02 -1.24
CA PRO A 173 -13.33 12.25 -0.20
C PRO A 173 -14.07 10.98 0.22
N GLY A 174 -13.69 9.80 -0.30
CA GLY A 174 -14.44 8.54 -0.13
C GLY A 174 -14.73 8.19 1.32
N LEU A 175 -13.70 8.23 2.19
CA LEU A 175 -13.85 7.96 3.62
C LEU A 175 -14.73 9.01 4.33
N LYS A 176 -14.55 10.31 4.05
CA LYS A 176 -15.44 11.39 4.52
C LYS A 176 -16.89 11.13 4.13
N ASN A 177 -17.14 10.73 2.88
CA ASN A 177 -18.48 10.43 2.38
C ASN A 177 -19.11 9.22 3.09
N GLN A 178 -18.33 8.15 3.34
CA GLN A 178 -18.81 7.00 4.09
C GLN A 178 -19.18 7.38 5.54
N LEU A 179 -18.34 8.17 6.21
CA LEU A 179 -18.59 8.67 7.56
C LEU A 179 -19.84 9.59 7.61
N LYS A 180 -20.02 10.47 6.62
CA LYS A 180 -21.22 11.31 6.50
C LYS A 180 -22.47 10.46 6.33
N LYS A 181 -22.44 9.46 5.44
CA LYS A 181 -23.56 8.52 5.22
C LYS A 181 -23.91 7.75 6.49
N ALA A 182 -22.93 7.43 7.33
CA ALA A 182 -23.15 6.79 8.62
C ALA A 182 -23.62 7.75 9.74
N GLY A 183 -23.69 9.07 9.48
CA GLY A 183 -23.99 10.09 10.50
C GLY A 183 -22.86 10.26 11.52
N LYS A 184 -21.61 9.95 11.15
CA LYS A 184 -20.44 9.91 12.05
C LYS A 184 -19.34 10.90 11.68
N TRP A 185 -19.49 11.62 10.57
CA TRP A 185 -18.55 12.68 10.23
C TRP A 185 -18.73 13.89 11.13
N GLN A 186 -17.63 14.35 11.71
CA GLN A 186 -17.52 15.64 12.39
C GLN A 186 -16.36 16.37 11.71
N GLU A 187 -16.49 17.68 11.47
CA GLU A 187 -15.34 18.45 10.97
C GLU A 187 -14.24 18.47 12.04
N PRO A 188 -12.95 18.39 11.64
CA PRO A 188 -11.86 18.49 12.59
C PRO A 188 -11.90 19.87 13.29
N PRO A 189 -11.45 19.97 14.54
CA PRO A 189 -11.31 21.27 15.19
C PRO A 189 -10.40 22.18 14.34
N PRO A 190 -10.62 23.50 14.36
CA PRO A 190 -9.72 24.44 13.70
C PRO A 190 -8.30 24.22 14.22
N PRO A 191 -7.27 24.39 13.36
CA PRO A 191 -5.89 24.33 13.83
C PRO A 191 -5.70 25.33 14.98
N PRO A 192 -4.80 25.05 15.93
CA PRO A 192 -4.50 25.99 17.01
C PRO A 192 -4.19 27.35 16.38
N VAL A 193 -4.87 28.40 16.84
CA VAL A 193 -4.52 29.76 16.45
C VAL A 193 -3.06 29.95 16.84
N ALA A 194 -2.20 30.28 15.88
CA ALA A 194 -0.81 30.60 16.20
C ALA A 194 -0.85 31.76 17.20
N GLU A 195 -0.45 31.51 18.45
CA GLU A 195 -0.28 32.58 19.43
C GLU A 195 0.75 33.55 18.85
N ASN A 196 0.31 34.78 18.57
CA ASN A 196 1.21 35.85 18.20
C ASN A 196 2.24 35.96 19.32
N ALA A 197 3.52 35.82 18.96
CA ALA A 197 4.62 36.10 19.87
C ALA A 197 4.40 37.50 20.47
N PRO A 198 4.55 37.67 21.81
CA PRO A 198 4.42 38.98 22.41
C PRO A 198 5.40 39.94 21.74
N ASP A 199 4.90 41.10 21.30
CA ASP A 199 5.70 42.21 20.79
C ASP A 199 6.86 42.46 21.76
N LEU A 200 8.07 42.18 21.29
CA LEU A 200 9.28 42.59 21.99
C LEU A 200 9.29 44.13 22.01
N PRO A 201 9.37 44.77 23.19
CA PRO A 201 9.43 46.22 23.25
C PRO A 201 10.69 46.68 22.52
N SER A 202 10.51 47.59 21.56
CA SER A 202 11.59 48.32 20.90
C SER A 202 12.33 49.13 21.96
N GLY A 203 13.53 48.64 22.33
CA GLY A 203 14.44 49.34 23.24
C GLY A 203 15.00 50.61 22.59
N GLU A 204 15.01 51.66 23.41
CA GLU A 204 15.58 53.00 23.16
C GLU A 204 17.11 52.99 22.93
#